data_AF-F3G573-F1
#
_entry.id   AF-F3G573-F1
#
_cell.length_a   1.000
_cell.length_b   1.000
_cell.length_c   1.000
_cell.angle_alpha   90.00
_cell.angle_beta   90.00
_cell.angle_gamma   90.00
#
_symmetry.space_group_name_H-M   'P 1'
#
loop_
_entity.id
_entity.type
_entity.pdbx_description
1 polymer ?
#
loop_
_entity_poly.entity_id
_entity_poly.type
_entity_poly.pdbx_seq_one_letter_code
_entity_poly.pdbx_strand_id
1 'polypeptide(L)'
;MSADIPENDQQMPLISHLTELRTRLLRCVAAVFLIFAGLFYFTQKIYTLVSAPLRVYLPEGATMIATDVASPFITPFKLTMMVALFLSMPVILHQIWGFIAPGLYKHE
;
A
#
# COMPACT_ATOMS: atom_id res chain seq x y z
N MET A 1 40.96 37.55 11.62
CA MET A 1 40.14 37.44 10.40
C MET A 1 40.20 35.98 9.94
N SER A 2 39.46 35.10 10.63
CA SER A 2 39.33 33.70 10.22
C SER A 2 37.97 33.58 9.57
N ALA A 3 37.98 33.22 8.29
CA ALA A 3 36.79 33.10 7.46
C ALA A 3 35.86 32.03 8.02
N ASP A 4 34.63 32.44 8.32
CA ASP A 4 33.51 31.55 8.61
C ASP A 4 33.04 30.99 7.26
N ILE A 5 33.24 29.69 7.03
CA ILE A 5 32.70 29.00 5.85
C ILE A 5 31.40 28.34 6.30
N PRO A 6 30.22 28.78 5.84
CA PRO A 6 28.98 28.07 6.12
C PRO A 6 28.85 26.89 5.15
N GLU A 7 29.41 25.74 5.51
CA GLU A 7 29.37 24.50 4.71
C GLU A 7 28.16 23.59 5.08
N ASN A 8 26.98 24.17 5.36
CA ASN A 8 25.82 23.40 5.86
C ASN A 8 24.53 23.46 5.00
N ASP A 9 24.49 24.25 3.92
CA ASP A 9 23.24 24.43 3.15
C ASP A 9 22.85 23.24 2.27
N GLN A 10 23.79 22.34 1.93
CA GLN A 10 23.53 21.17 1.06
C GLN A 10 23.24 19.85 1.79
N GLN A 11 23.51 19.72 3.09
CA GLN A 11 23.14 18.50 3.83
C GLN A 11 21.66 18.48 4.24
N MET A 12 21.06 19.66 4.46
CA MET A 12 19.63 19.83 4.76
C MET A 12 18.65 19.38 3.65
N PRO A 13 18.90 19.54 2.33
CA PRO A 13 17.97 19.11 1.28
C PRO A 13 17.80 17.60 1.17
N LEU A 14 18.84 16.77 1.39
CA LEU A 14 18.69 15.32 1.32
C LEU A 14 17.93 14.76 2.53
N ILE A 15 18.26 15.25 3.72
CA ILE A 15 17.57 14.88 4.97
C ILE A 15 16.09 15.27 4.92
N SER A 16 15.77 16.47 4.40
CA SER A 16 14.39 16.94 4.26
C SER A 16 13.60 16.09 3.25
N HIS A 17 14.19 15.73 2.11
CA HIS A 17 13.55 14.88 1.11
C HIS A 17 13.26 13.45 1.64
N LEU A 18 14.20 12.86 2.39
CA LEU A 18 13.98 11.56 3.06
C LEU A 18 12.90 11.65 4.14
N THR A 19 12.84 12.76 4.87
CA THR A 19 11.81 13.02 5.89
C THR A 19 10.41 13.16 5.27
N GLU A 20 10.34 13.79 4.10
CA GLU A 20 9.12 13.89 3.31
C GLU A 20 8.66 12.51 2.82
N LEU A 21 9.57 11.70 2.27
CA LEU A 21 9.26 10.34 1.83
C LEU A 21 8.72 9.49 2.98
N ARG A 22 9.38 9.53 4.16
CA ARG A 22 8.91 8.82 5.36
C ARG A 22 7.48 9.22 5.73
N THR A 23 7.21 10.52 5.75
CA THR A 23 5.89 11.05 6.13
C THR A 23 4.81 10.65 5.14
N ARG A 24 5.11 10.71 3.83
CA ARG A 24 4.21 10.27 2.77
C ARG A 24 3.96 8.77 2.83
N LEU A 25 5.00 7.97 3.04
CA LEU A 25 4.90 6.52 3.21
C LEU A 25 3.98 6.17 4.38
N LEU A 26 4.17 6.80 5.54
CA LEU A 26 3.29 6.60 6.71
C LEU A 26 1.83 6.94 6.42
N ARG A 27 1.57 8.02 5.67
CA ARG A 27 0.20 8.39 5.24
C ARG A 27 -0.41 7.36 4.29
N CYS A 28 0.36 6.85 3.33
CA CYS A 28 -0.08 5.79 2.42
C CYS A 28 -0.43 4.51 3.19
N VAL A 29 0.46 4.09 4.10
CA VAL A 29 0.24 2.92 4.97
C VAL A 29 -1.00 3.13 5.82
N ALA A 30 -1.14 4.29 6.48
CA ALA A 30 -2.33 4.61 7.27
C ALA A 30 -3.62 4.57 6.44
N ALA A 31 -3.61 5.10 5.21
CA ALA A 31 -4.77 5.05 4.31
C ALA A 31 -5.16 3.62 3.95
N VAL A 32 -4.19 2.76 3.60
CA VAL A 32 -4.43 1.33 3.36
C VAL A 32 -5.05 0.67 4.59
N PHE A 33 -4.49 0.92 5.78
CA PHE A 33 -5.00 0.34 7.03
C PHE A 33 -6.40 0.82 7.39
N LEU A 34 -6.73 2.09 7.16
CA LEU A 34 -8.07 2.63 7.40
C LEU A 34 -9.11 1.97 6.49
N ILE A 35 -8.80 1.84 5.19
CA ILE A 35 -9.68 1.15 4.22
C ILE A 35 -9.78 -0.34 4.59
N PHE A 36 -8.66 -0.97 4.91
CA PHE A 36 -8.62 -2.35 5.35
C PHE A 36 -9.47 -2.60 6.59
N ALA A 37 -9.38 -1.74 7.61
CA ALA A 37 -10.19 -1.84 8.83
C ALA A 37 -11.69 -1.71 8.53
N GLY A 38 -12.09 -0.83 7.61
CA GLY A 38 -13.48 -0.71 7.14
C GLY A 38 -13.97 -1.94 6.38
N LEU A 39 -13.10 -2.56 5.57
CA LEU A 39 -13.40 -3.77 4.81
C LEU A 39 -13.27 -5.06 5.64
N PHE A 40 -12.63 -5.01 6.81
CA PHE A 40 -12.32 -6.17 7.63
C PHE A 40 -13.58 -6.97 7.98
N TYR A 41 -14.66 -6.28 8.36
CA TYR A 41 -15.96 -6.90 8.64
C TYR A 41 -16.56 -7.63 7.41
N PHE A 42 -16.29 -7.14 6.21
CA PHE A 42 -16.81 -7.68 4.95
C PHE A 42 -15.91 -8.75 4.31
N THR A 43 -14.79 -9.11 4.95
CA THR A 43 -13.79 -10.06 4.45
C THR A 43 -14.40 -11.39 3.97
N GLN A 44 -15.35 -11.94 4.72
CA GLN A 44 -16.03 -13.19 4.34
C GLN A 44 -16.87 -13.03 3.06
N LYS A 45 -17.56 -11.89 2.89
CA LYS A 45 -18.35 -11.61 1.68
C LYS A 45 -17.47 -11.39 0.46
N ILE A 46 -16.34 -10.70 0.62
CA ILE A 46 -15.36 -10.49 -0.46
C ILE A 46 -14.80 -11.85 -0.93
N TYR A 47 -14.47 -12.72 0.03
CA TYR A 47 -13.98 -14.05 -0.29
C TYR A 47 -15.01 -14.93 -1.01
N THR A 48 -16.27 -14.95 -0.57
CA THR A 48 -17.31 -15.74 -1.25
C THR A 48 -17.60 -15.20 -2.66
N LEU A 49 -17.59 -13.89 -2.85
CA LEU A 49 -17.75 -13.25 -4.17
C LEU A 49 -16.62 -13.65 -5.14
N VAL A 50 -15.36 -13.58 -4.68
CA VAL A 50 -14.19 -13.87 -5.52
C VAL A 50 -13.98 -15.37 -5.75
N SER A 51 -14.32 -16.22 -4.77
CA SER A 51 -14.21 -17.67 -4.91
C SER A 51 -15.37 -18.33 -5.67
N ALA A 52 -16.49 -17.63 -5.87
CA ALA A 52 -17.64 -18.12 -6.63
C ALA A 52 -17.30 -18.53 -8.08
N PRO A 53 -16.65 -17.70 -8.93
CA PRO A 53 -16.29 -18.11 -10.29
C PRO A 53 -15.27 -19.25 -10.31
N LEU A 54 -14.37 -19.31 -9.32
CA LEU A 54 -13.37 -20.37 -9.21
C LEU A 54 -13.99 -21.76 -8.95
N ARG A 55 -15.16 -21.80 -8.28
CA ARG A 55 -15.92 -23.04 -8.06
C ARG A 55 -16.63 -23.55 -9.32
N VAL A 56 -16.97 -22.65 -10.24
CA VAL A 56 -17.68 -22.99 -11.49
C VAL A 56 -16.75 -23.65 -12.50
N TYR A 57 -15.45 -23.35 -12.46
CA TYR A 57 -14.43 -24.00 -13.30
C TYR A 57 -13.79 -25.22 -12.62
N LEU A 58 -14.31 -25.67 -11.48
CA LEU A 58 -13.80 -26.84 -10.77
C LEU A 58 -14.51 -28.11 -11.29
N PRO A 59 -13.78 -29.13 -11.77
CA PRO A 59 -14.38 -30.38 -12.23
C PRO A 59 -15.09 -31.11 -11.06
N GLU A 60 -16.23 -31.77 -11.36
CA GLU A 60 -17.01 -32.51 -10.36
C GLU A 60 -16.15 -33.58 -9.68
N GLY A 61 -16.00 -33.48 -8.36
CA GLY A 61 -15.18 -34.39 -7.55
C GLY A 61 -13.81 -33.86 -7.10
N ALA A 62 -13.39 -32.68 -7.55
CA ALA A 62 -12.20 -32.02 -7.01
C ALA A 62 -12.51 -31.37 -5.65
N THR A 63 -12.16 -32.05 -4.57
CA THR A 63 -12.10 -31.43 -3.25
C THR A 63 -11.05 -30.31 -3.29
N MET A 64 -11.38 -29.12 -2.78
CA MET A 64 -10.37 -28.11 -2.45
C MET A 64 -9.48 -28.70 -1.35
N ILE A 65 -8.41 -29.40 -1.74
CA ILE A 65 -7.36 -29.76 -0.80
C ILE A 65 -6.57 -28.48 -0.56
N ALA A 66 -6.87 -27.85 0.57
CA ALA A 66 -6.04 -26.82 1.15
C ALA A 66 -4.61 -27.38 1.28
N THR A 67 -3.68 -26.86 0.48
CA THR A 67 -2.24 -27.15 0.60
C THR A 67 -1.65 -26.64 1.92
N ASP A 68 -2.43 -25.95 2.76
CA ASP A 68 -1.99 -25.44 4.06
C ASP A 68 -3.17 -25.25 5.05
N VAL A 69 -2.98 -25.59 6.32
CA VAL A 69 -4.02 -25.64 7.37
C VAL A 69 -4.54 -24.24 7.74
N ALA A 70 -3.72 -23.21 7.52
CA ALA A 70 -4.05 -21.82 7.79
C ALA A 70 -4.79 -21.11 6.64
N SER A 71 -4.89 -21.75 5.47
CA SER A 71 -5.44 -21.13 4.27
C SER A 71 -6.90 -20.64 4.38
N PRO A 72 -7.83 -21.24 5.14
CA PRO A 72 -9.19 -20.70 5.29
C PRO A 72 -9.23 -19.36 6.04
N PHE A 73 -8.22 -19.09 6.88
CA PHE A 73 -8.13 -17.88 7.69
C PHE A 73 -7.28 -16.80 7.01
N ILE A 74 -6.13 -17.18 6.44
CA ILE A 74 -5.18 -16.24 5.83
C ILE A 74 -5.62 -15.78 4.44
N THR A 75 -6.22 -16.65 3.63
CA THR A 75 -6.65 -16.32 2.27
C THR A 75 -7.62 -15.14 2.21
N PRO A 76 -8.73 -15.11 2.98
CA PRO A 76 -9.66 -14.00 2.91
C PRO A 76 -9.03 -12.71 3.46
N PHE A 77 -8.17 -12.79 4.48
CA PHE A 77 -7.41 -11.64 5.00
C PHE A 77 -6.47 -11.04 3.94
N LYS A 78 -5.67 -11.88 3.27
CA LYS A 78 -4.74 -11.47 2.20
C LYS A 78 -5.49 -10.85 1.03
N LEU A 79 -6.65 -11.42 0.67
CA LEU A 79 -7.49 -10.89 -0.39
C LEU A 79 -8.05 -9.50 -0.03
N THR A 80 -8.62 -9.34 1.17
CA THR A 80 -9.12 -8.04 1.64
C THR A 80 -8.00 -6.99 1.70
N MET A 81 -6.79 -7.38 2.12
CA MET A 81 -5.63 -6.49 2.11
C MET A 81 -5.27 -6.03 0.69
N MET A 82 -5.29 -6.94 -0.28
CA MET A 82 -5.04 -6.60 -1.68
C MET A 82 -6.12 -5.65 -2.23
N VAL A 83 -7.41 -5.91 -1.93
CA VAL A 83 -8.52 -5.03 -2.32
C VAL A 83 -8.37 -3.64 -1.68
N ALA A 84 -8.04 -3.58 -0.39
CA ALA A 84 -7.79 -2.32 0.31
C ALA A 84 -6.62 -1.54 -0.32
N LEU A 85 -5.55 -2.23 -0.72
CA LEU A 85 -4.44 -1.63 -1.44
C LEU A 85 -4.90 -1.01 -2.77
N PHE A 86 -5.69 -1.74 -3.57
CA PHE A 86 -6.25 -1.21 -4.81
C PHE A 86 -7.18 -0.01 -4.57
N LEU A 87 -8.04 -0.05 -3.55
CA LEU A 87 -8.89 1.10 -3.20
C LEU A 87 -8.08 2.31 -2.73
N SER A 88 -6.92 2.07 -2.11
CA SER A 88 -6.03 3.14 -1.66
C SER A 88 -5.17 3.76 -2.78
N MET A 89 -5.18 3.17 -3.98
CA MET A 89 -4.39 3.65 -5.13
C MET A 89 -4.50 5.16 -5.40
N PRO A 90 -5.69 5.81 -5.37
CA PRO A 90 -5.80 7.24 -5.61
C PRO A 90 -5.00 8.07 -4.58
N VAL A 91 -5.02 7.64 -3.31
CA VAL A 91 -4.27 8.30 -2.23
C VAL A 91 -2.77 8.07 -2.40
N ILE A 92 -2.37 6.83 -2.71
CA ILE A 92 -0.97 6.47 -2.95
C ILE A 92 -0.41 7.27 -4.12
N LEU A 93 -1.12 7.31 -5.25
CA LEU A 93 -0.73 8.06 -6.44
C LEU A 93 -0.62 9.56 -6.16
N HIS A 94 -1.58 10.14 -5.42
CA HIS A 94 -1.51 11.55 -5.02
C HIS A 94 -0.26 11.84 -4.18
N GLN A 95 0.08 10.95 -3.23
CA GLN A 95 1.28 11.16 -2.40
C GLN A 95 2.58 10.94 -3.15
N ILE A 96 2.62 9.99 -4.08
CA ILE A 96 3.77 9.77 -4.98
C ILE A 96 3.96 11.00 -5.89
N TRP A 97 2.88 11.48 -6.53
CA TRP A 97 2.97 12.65 -7.40
C TRP A 97 3.48 13.88 -6.66
N GLY A 98 2.95 14.14 -5.46
CA GLY A 98 3.42 15.25 -4.65
C GLY A 98 4.88 15.15 -4.20
N PHE A 99 5.49 13.96 -4.23
CA PHE A 99 6.91 13.75 -3.98
C PHE A 99 7.77 13.91 -5.23
N ILE A 100 7.27 13.46 -6.39
CA ILE A 100 8.00 13.53 -7.67
C ILE A 100 7.97 14.95 -8.25
N ALA A 101 6.84 15.66 -8.14
CA ALA A 101 6.67 17.02 -8.67
C ALA A 101 7.79 18.00 -8.24
N PRO A 102 8.16 18.13 -6.95
CA PRO A 102 9.25 19.02 -6.55
C PRO A 102 10.62 18.55 -7.04
N GLY A 103 10.82 17.29 -7.43
CA GLY A 103 12.08 16.82 -8.02
C GLY A 103 12.21 17.13 -9.52
N LEU A 104 11.08 17.16 -10.24
CA LEU A 104 11.06 17.34 -11.70
C LEU A 104 10.94 18.81 -12.12
N TYR A 105 10.15 19.63 -11.39
CA TYR A 105 9.85 21.01 -11.75
C TYR A 105 10.82 22.05 -11.17
N LYS A 106 11.90 21.63 -10.48
CA LYS A 106 12.97 22.53 -9.98
C LYS A 106 13.90 23.11 -11.07
N HIS A 107 13.53 22.99 -12.34
CA HIS A 107 14.30 23.48 -13.49
C HIS A 107 13.69 24.75 -14.14
N GLU A 108 12.91 25.52 -13.38
CA GLU A 108 12.73 26.97 -13.65
C GLU A 108 13.18 27.78 -12.43
#